data_AF-A0A819QZ78-F1
#
_entry.id   AF-A0A819QZ78-F1
#
_cell.length_a   1.000
_cell.length_b   1.000
_cell.length_c   1.000
_cell.angle_alpha   90.00
_cell.angle_beta   90.00
_cell.angle_gamma   90.00
#
_symmetry.space_group_name_H-M   'P 1'
#
loop_
_entity.id
_entity.type
_entity.pdbx_description
1 polymer ?
#
loop_
_entity_poly.entity_id
_entity_poly.type
_entity_poly.pdbx_seq_one_letter_code
_entity_poly.pdbx_strand_id
1 'polypeptide(L)'
;ICRMTTDFSYALITVVIPIIVMITFGLLTISNVQNSRRRVFTTTVTQFSNNGPNQSERWRKTDYYLLVMLLVQTVLYCFFTLPQAIQKMYSTMTESQIKSPLQNTIENLAFNILLLLTYFSSGIPFYIYTLCGGKIFRQTLINVLKRISKRCT
;
A
#
# COMPACT_ATOMS: atom_id res chain seq x y z
N ILE A 1 -7.90 -27.17 -15.86
CA ILE A 1 -9.07 -26.42 -15.33
C ILE A 1 -8.85 -26.01 -13.87
N CYS A 2 -8.68 -26.94 -12.90
CA CYS A 2 -8.44 -26.57 -11.49
C CYS A 2 -7.28 -25.56 -11.29
N ARG A 3 -6.15 -25.74 -11.99
CA ARG A 3 -4.96 -24.88 -11.87
C ARG A 3 -5.20 -23.44 -12.33
N MET A 4 -5.95 -23.27 -13.43
CA MET A 4 -6.36 -21.95 -13.92
C MET A 4 -7.34 -21.28 -12.96
N THR A 5 -8.32 -22.02 -12.45
CA THR A 5 -9.28 -21.48 -11.49
C THR A 5 -8.57 -21.04 -10.21
N THR A 6 -7.61 -21.82 -9.69
CA THR A 6 -6.84 -21.44 -8.51
C THR A 6 -5.95 -20.22 -8.75
N ASP A 7 -5.29 -20.12 -9.90
CA ASP A 7 -4.44 -18.96 -10.21
C ASP A 7 -5.27 -17.69 -10.40
N PHE A 8 -6.46 -17.81 -11.00
CA PHE A 8 -7.39 -16.69 -11.17
C PHE A 8 -8.03 -16.25 -9.86
N SER A 9 -8.46 -17.20 -9.02
CA SER A 9 -8.97 -16.93 -7.67
C SER A 9 -7.88 -16.30 -6.79
N TYR A 10 -6.64 -16.76 -6.89
CA TYR A 10 -5.51 -16.18 -6.18
C TYR A 10 -5.28 -14.72 -6.60
N ALA A 11 -5.25 -14.42 -7.90
CA ALA A 11 -5.09 -13.07 -8.40
C ALA A 11 -6.26 -12.15 -7.97
N LEU A 12 -7.50 -12.63 -8.01
CA LEU A 12 -8.67 -11.87 -7.56
C LEU A 12 -8.58 -11.54 -6.06
N ILE A 13 -8.28 -12.52 -5.24
CA ILE A 13 -8.27 -12.35 -3.79
C ILE A 13 -7.08 -11.51 -3.33
N THR A 14 -5.90 -11.72 -3.91
CA THR A 14 -4.65 -11.08 -3.46
C THR A 14 -4.37 -9.73 -4.10
N VAL A 15 -4.99 -9.42 -5.24
CA VAL A 15 -4.77 -8.17 -5.96
C VAL A 15 -6.05 -7.35 -6.05
N VAL A 16 -7.14 -7.92 -6.57
CA VAL A 16 -8.35 -7.15 -6.88
C VAL A 16 -9.09 -6.72 -5.61
N ILE A 17 -9.26 -7.60 -4.62
CA ILE A 17 -9.95 -7.25 -3.36
C ILE A 17 -9.22 -6.13 -2.60
N PRO A 18 -7.89 -6.20 -2.34
CA PRO A 18 -7.16 -5.13 -1.69
C PRO A 18 -7.26 -3.79 -2.42
N ILE A 19 -7.20 -3.80 -3.76
CA ILE A 19 -7.33 -2.59 -4.57
C ILE A 19 -8.71 -1.96 -4.39
N ILE A 20 -9.78 -2.75 -4.48
CA ILE A 20 -11.14 -2.24 -4.32
C ILE A 20 -11.28 -1.63 -2.93
N VAL A 21 -10.89 -2.35 -1.87
CA VAL A 21 -10.98 -1.88 -0.48
C VAL A 21 -10.17 -0.58 -0.29
N MET A 22 -8.96 -0.51 -0.82
CA MET A 22 -8.09 0.67 -0.74
C MET A 22 -8.67 1.87 -1.49
N ILE A 23 -9.24 1.67 -2.68
CA ILE A 23 -9.89 2.74 -3.45
C ILE A 23 -11.11 3.26 -2.69
N THR A 24 -11.95 2.37 -2.16
CA THR A 24 -13.15 2.77 -1.40
C THR A 24 -12.75 3.58 -0.17
N PHE A 25 -11.78 3.10 0.61
CA PHE A 25 -11.28 3.85 1.76
C PHE A 25 -10.58 5.16 1.39
N GLY A 26 -9.84 5.19 0.27
CA GLY A 26 -9.22 6.41 -0.26
C GLY A 26 -10.26 7.47 -0.63
N LEU A 27 -11.30 7.09 -1.38
CA LEU A 27 -12.40 7.97 -1.78
C LEU A 27 -13.22 8.47 -0.57
N LEU A 28 -13.51 7.58 0.38
CA LEU A 28 -14.16 7.93 1.64
C LEU A 28 -13.32 8.92 2.44
N THR A 29 -12.01 8.74 2.48
CA THR A 29 -11.09 9.66 3.18
C THR A 29 -11.07 11.03 2.53
N ILE A 30 -10.99 11.10 1.19
CA ILE A 30 -11.03 12.36 0.46
C ILE A 30 -12.36 13.09 0.73
N SER A 31 -13.47 12.37 0.62
CA SER A 31 -14.81 12.90 0.91
C SER A 31 -14.92 13.40 2.36
N ASN A 32 -14.37 12.65 3.32
CA ASN A 32 -14.39 13.01 4.72
C ASN A 32 -13.50 14.25 5.00
N VAL A 33 -12.32 14.35 4.36
CA VAL A 33 -11.45 15.53 4.46
C VAL A 33 -12.13 16.78 3.87
N GLN A 34 -12.81 16.67 2.72
CA GLN A 34 -13.54 17.78 2.12
C GLN A 34 -14.72 18.23 3.00
N ASN A 35 -15.51 17.29 3.53
CA ASN A 35 -16.60 17.58 4.45
C ASN A 35 -16.11 18.17 5.78
N SER A 36 -14.97 17.69 6.29
CA SER A 36 -14.36 18.21 7.50
C SER A 36 -13.79 19.62 7.29
N ARG A 37 -13.24 19.94 6.10
CA ARG A 37 -12.86 21.33 5.75
C ARG A 37 -14.09 22.26 5.69
N ARG A 38 -15.20 21.81 5.11
CA ARG A 38 -16.46 22.56 5.08
C ARG A 38 -17.01 22.84 6.47
N ARG A 39 -16.98 21.86 7.38
CA ARG A 39 -17.48 22.03 8.77
C ARG A 39 -16.63 22.99 9.59
N VAL A 40 -15.30 22.94 9.47
CA VAL A 40 -14.40 23.86 10.20
C VAL A 40 -14.59 25.31 9.72
N PHE A 41 -14.85 25.53 8.43
CA PHE A 41 -15.15 26.86 7.90
C PHE A 41 -16.46 27.45 8.48
N THR A 42 -17.51 26.63 8.66
CA THR A 42 -18.77 27.09 9.26
C THR A 42 -18.66 27.37 10.76
N THR A 43 -17.86 26.60 11.52
CA THR A 43 -17.66 26.84 12.96
C THR A 43 -16.79 28.05 13.28
N THR A 44 -15.87 28.43 12.38
CA THR A 44 -14.99 29.61 12.59
C THR A 44 -15.78 30.92 12.55
N VAL A 45 -16.93 30.96 11.87
CA VAL A 45 -17.79 32.15 11.82
C VAL A 45 -18.68 32.28 13.06
N THR A 46 -18.80 31.24 13.91
CA THR A 46 -19.80 31.23 15.00
C THR A 46 -19.27 31.13 16.43
N GLN A 47 -18.00 30.81 16.72
CA GLN A 47 -17.57 30.68 18.12
C GLN A 47 -16.15 31.21 18.42
N PHE A 48 -16.12 32.41 19.02
CA PHE A 48 -15.15 32.76 20.06
C PHE A 48 -15.30 31.76 21.22
N SER A 49 -14.45 30.73 21.32
CA SER A 49 -14.32 29.96 22.56
C SER A 49 -12.94 29.32 22.69
N ASN A 50 -12.34 29.54 23.86
CA ASN A 50 -10.91 29.63 24.10
C ASN A 50 -10.21 28.30 24.42
N ASN A 51 -10.74 27.15 23.99
CA ASN A 51 -10.15 25.84 24.34
C ASN A 51 -9.76 25.02 23.10
N GLY A 52 -8.55 25.31 22.59
CA GLY A 52 -7.61 24.35 21.98
C GLY A 52 -7.99 23.61 20.68
N PRO A 53 -7.93 24.26 19.50
CA PRO A 53 -8.13 23.59 18.20
C PRO A 53 -6.97 22.65 17.77
N ASN A 54 -5.94 22.45 18.59
CA ASN A 54 -4.67 21.89 18.12
C ASN A 54 -4.59 20.35 18.14
N GLN A 55 -5.40 19.67 18.96
CA GLN A 55 -5.28 18.21 19.13
C GLN A 55 -6.04 17.45 18.04
N SER A 56 -7.29 17.80 17.75
CA SER A 56 -8.10 17.15 16.72
C SER A 56 -7.52 17.31 15.30
N GLU A 57 -6.95 18.48 14.98
CA GLU A 57 -6.25 18.72 13.71
C GLU A 57 -5.02 17.82 13.52
N ARG A 58 -4.27 17.57 14.59
CA ARG A 58 -3.01 16.80 14.54
C ARG A 58 -3.26 15.31 14.31
N TRP A 59 -4.34 14.77 14.86
CA TRP A 59 -4.74 13.37 14.69
C TRP A 59 -5.25 13.16 13.26
N ARG A 60 -6.06 14.09 12.74
CA ARG A 60 -6.57 14.03 11.36
C ARG A 60 -5.48 14.11 10.30
N LYS A 61 -4.44 14.93 10.52
CA LYS A 61 -3.26 14.98 9.64
C LYS A 61 -2.49 13.64 9.66
N THR A 62 -2.38 13.01 10.84
CA THR A 62 -1.70 11.72 11.00
C THR A 62 -2.40 10.60 10.23
N ASP A 63 -3.72 10.51 10.35
CA ASP A 63 -4.53 9.51 9.62
C ASP A 63 -4.41 9.68 8.10
N TYR A 64 -4.42 10.93 7.62
CA TYR A 64 -4.20 11.22 6.20
C TYR A 64 -2.84 10.73 5.70
N TYR A 65 -1.75 10.99 6.44
CA TYR A 65 -0.41 10.53 6.06
C TYR A 65 -0.32 8.99 6.06
N LEU A 66 -0.94 8.32 7.03
CA LEU A 66 -1.00 6.85 7.08
C LEU A 66 -1.75 6.27 5.88
N LEU A 67 -2.83 6.92 5.45
CA LEU A 67 -3.60 6.48 4.29
C LEU A 67 -2.88 6.74 2.96
N VAL A 68 -2.25 7.90 2.78
CA VAL A 68 -1.42 8.17 1.59
C VAL A 68 -0.30 7.16 1.47
N MET A 69 0.29 6.78 2.60
CA MET A 69 1.32 5.75 2.69
C MET A 69 0.80 4.35 2.34
N LEU A 70 -0.35 3.94 2.86
CA LEU A 70 -1.02 2.70 2.45
C LEU A 70 -1.30 2.70 0.94
N LEU A 71 -1.74 3.84 0.40
CA LEU A 71 -2.04 3.98 -1.03
C LEU A 71 -0.78 3.82 -1.88
N VAL A 72 0.31 4.52 -1.53
CA VAL A 72 1.61 4.41 -2.24
C VAL A 72 2.14 2.98 -2.18
N GLN A 73 2.08 2.35 -1.01
CA GLN A 73 2.47 0.94 -0.85
C GLN A 73 1.63 0.02 -1.73
N THR A 74 0.33 0.25 -1.82
CA THR A 74 -0.59 -0.57 -2.63
C THR A 74 -0.32 -0.41 -4.11
N VAL A 75 -0.13 0.83 -4.58
CA VAL A 75 0.19 1.11 -5.98
C VAL A 75 1.49 0.42 -6.37
N LEU A 76 2.53 0.52 -5.54
CA LEU A 76 3.79 -0.17 -5.76
C LEU A 76 3.63 -1.69 -5.72
N TYR A 77 2.89 -2.21 -4.73
CA TYR A 77 2.60 -3.63 -4.63
C TYR A 77 1.93 -4.16 -5.90
N CYS A 78 0.92 -3.45 -6.43
CA CYS A 78 0.27 -3.80 -7.69
C CYS A 78 1.25 -3.77 -8.86
N PHE A 79 2.08 -2.74 -8.96
CA PHE A 79 3.06 -2.61 -10.04
C PHE A 79 4.05 -3.78 -10.06
N PHE A 80 4.44 -4.29 -8.90
CA PHE A 80 5.40 -5.40 -8.78
C PHE A 80 4.76 -6.80 -8.89
N THR A 81 3.50 -6.97 -8.48
CA THR A 81 2.83 -8.28 -8.48
C THR A 81 2.01 -8.55 -9.74
N LEU A 82 1.49 -7.51 -10.40
CA LEU A 82 0.64 -7.66 -11.58
C LEU A 82 1.37 -8.28 -12.78
N PRO A 83 2.62 -7.89 -13.12
CA PRO A 83 3.38 -8.55 -14.18
C PRO A 83 3.59 -10.05 -13.90
N GLN A 84 3.84 -10.40 -12.64
CA GLN A 84 4.05 -11.79 -12.22
C GLN A 84 2.78 -12.62 -12.38
N ALA A 85 1.62 -12.07 -12.01
CA ALA A 85 0.33 -12.71 -12.21
C ALA A 85 0.01 -12.93 -13.69
N ILE A 86 0.26 -11.92 -14.54
CA ILE A 86 0.07 -12.02 -16.00
C ILE A 86 0.97 -13.11 -16.59
N GLN A 87 2.25 -13.14 -16.23
CA GLN A 87 3.18 -14.14 -16.74
C GLN A 87 2.77 -15.56 -16.31
N LYS A 88 2.32 -15.73 -15.07
CA LYS A 88 1.83 -17.03 -14.59
C LYS A 88 0.60 -17.48 -15.37
N MET A 89 -0.35 -16.57 -15.61
CA MET A 89 -1.54 -16.85 -16.41
C MET A 89 -1.18 -17.22 -17.87
N TYR A 90 -0.25 -16.48 -18.47
CA TYR A 90 0.27 -16.78 -19.81
C TYR A 90 0.91 -18.17 -19.89
N SER A 91 1.72 -18.53 -18.89
CA SER A 91 2.36 -19.84 -18.79
C SER A 91 1.32 -20.96 -18.70
N THR A 92 0.27 -20.79 -17.89
CA THR A 92 -0.80 -21.78 -17.74
C THR A 92 -1.65 -21.91 -19.01
N MET A 93 -1.88 -20.83 -19.75
CA MET A 93 -2.61 -20.87 -21.04
C MET A 93 -1.80 -21.51 -22.16
N THR A 94 -0.48 -21.34 -22.15
CA THR A 94 0.41 -21.80 -23.22
C THR A 94 1.10 -23.14 -22.87
N GLU A 95 0.69 -23.79 -21.77
CA GLU A 95 1.27 -25.07 -21.29
C GLU A 95 1.09 -26.21 -22.31
N SER A 96 0.03 -26.15 -23.14
CA SER A 96 -0.27 -27.16 -24.16
C SER A 96 0.41 -26.92 -25.51
N GLN A 97 1.15 -25.82 -25.69
CA GLN A 97 1.85 -25.54 -26.94
C GLN A 97 3.27 -26.08 -26.93
N ILE A 98 3.68 -26.67 -28.05
CA ILE A 98 5.06 -27.14 -28.25
C ILE A 98 5.95 -25.90 -28.45
N LYS A 99 6.78 -25.60 -27.45
CA LYS A 99 7.71 -24.46 -27.46
C LYS A 99 9.13 -24.91 -27.81
N SER A 100 9.87 -24.04 -28.50
CA SER A 100 11.31 -24.21 -28.69
C SER A 100 12.05 -24.15 -27.34
N PRO A 101 13.14 -24.91 -27.14
CA PRO A 101 13.92 -24.88 -25.89
C PRO A 101 14.46 -23.47 -25.56
N LEU A 102 14.77 -22.67 -26.57
CA LEU A 102 15.19 -21.28 -26.39
C LEU A 102 14.07 -20.42 -25.80
N GLN A 103 12.84 -20.58 -26.30
CA GLN A 103 11.68 -19.84 -25.84
C GLN A 103 11.30 -20.21 -24.40
N ASN A 104 11.39 -21.50 -24.05
CA ASN A 104 11.19 -21.97 -22.69
C ASN A 104 12.23 -21.37 -21.72
N THR A 105 13.49 -21.24 -22.15
CA THR A 105 14.56 -20.66 -21.33
C THR A 105 14.32 -19.16 -21.06
N ILE A 106 13.89 -18.40 -22.07
CA ILE A 106 13.56 -16.98 -21.93
C ILE A 106 12.38 -16.78 -20.98
N GLU A 107 11.32 -17.57 -21.14
CA GLU A 107 10.15 -17.51 -20.27
C GLU A 107 10.50 -17.83 -18.82
N ASN A 108 11.36 -18.83 -18.60
CA ASN A 108 11.79 -19.21 -17.26
C ASN A 108 12.69 -18.14 -16.62
N LEU A 109 13.56 -17.51 -17.39
CA LEU A 109 14.36 -16.37 -16.92
C LEU A 109 13.46 -15.18 -16.53
N ALA A 110 12.51 -14.82 -17.40
CA ALA A 110 11.54 -13.76 -17.12
C ALA A 110 10.73 -14.06 -15.85
N PHE A 111 10.30 -15.32 -15.66
CA PHE A 111 9.54 -15.73 -14.48
C PHE A 111 10.36 -15.54 -13.21
N ASN A 112 11.63 -15.96 -13.21
CA ASN A 112 12.52 -15.80 -12.06
C ASN A 112 12.79 -14.32 -11.74
N ILE A 113 12.93 -13.46 -12.75
CA ILE A 113 13.09 -12.01 -12.55
C ILE A 113 11.83 -11.40 -11.91
N LEU A 114 10.64 -11.75 -12.41
CA LEU A 114 9.38 -11.26 -11.84
C LEU A 114 9.12 -11.81 -10.43
N LEU A 115 9.52 -13.05 -10.17
CA LEU A 115 9.46 -13.66 -8.85
C LEU A 115 10.35 -12.90 -7.86
N LEU A 116 11.60 -12.59 -8.25
CA LEU A 116 12.53 -11.78 -7.45
C LEU A 116 11.93 -10.39 -7.15
N LEU A 117 11.32 -9.77 -8.15
CA LEU A 117 10.68 -8.46 -8.04
C LEU A 117 9.49 -8.48 -7.06
N THR A 118 8.76 -9.60 -7.03
CA THR A 118 7.67 -9.83 -6.07
C THR A 118 8.19 -9.94 -4.64
N TYR A 119 9.30 -10.65 -4.41
CA TYR A 119 9.94 -10.69 -3.09
C TYR A 119 10.48 -9.32 -2.66
N PHE A 120 10.98 -8.53 -3.62
CA PHE A 120 11.40 -7.16 -3.35
C PHE A 120 10.22 -6.30 -2.86
N SER A 121 9.03 -6.49 -3.43
CA SER A 121 7.78 -5.84 -2.99
C SER A 121 7.46 -6.10 -1.51
N SER A 122 7.86 -7.23 -0.94
CA SER A 122 7.67 -7.51 0.49
C SER A 122 8.59 -6.66 1.40
N GLY A 123 9.73 -6.19 0.90
CA GLY A 123 10.67 -5.33 1.64
C GLY A 123 10.40 -3.83 1.48
N ILE A 124 9.76 -3.43 0.38
CA ILE A 124 9.43 -2.03 0.06
C ILE A 124 8.59 -1.31 1.14
N PRO A 125 7.57 -1.94 1.79
CA PRO A 125 6.77 -1.28 2.82
C PRO A 125 7.64 -0.67 3.90
N PHE A 126 8.67 -1.38 4.37
CA PHE A 126 9.60 -0.87 5.38
C PHE A 126 10.30 0.42 4.93
N TYR A 127 10.76 0.48 3.69
CA TYR A 127 11.41 1.66 3.13
C TYR A 127 10.40 2.80 2.93
N ILE A 128 9.18 2.52 2.46
CA ILE A 128 8.11 3.52 2.37
C ILE A 128 7.77 4.07 3.76
N TYR A 129 7.61 3.19 4.77
CA TYR A 129 7.39 3.54 6.18
C TYR A 129 8.48 4.47 6.72
N THR A 130 9.73 4.20 6.38
CA THR A 130 10.89 4.92 6.91
C THR A 130 11.20 6.22 6.13
N LEU A 131 10.98 6.25 4.82
CA LEU A 131 11.32 7.36 3.92
C LEU A 131 10.12 8.29 3.64
N CYS A 132 8.93 7.75 3.32
CA CYS A 132 7.73 8.54 3.02
C CYS A 132 6.95 8.96 4.28
N GLY A 133 7.00 8.18 5.38
CA GLY A 133 6.41 8.56 6.67
C GLY A 133 7.15 9.69 7.41
N GLY A 134 8.05 10.39 6.72
CA GLY A 134 9.33 10.95 7.17
C GLY A 134 9.34 11.93 8.34
N LYS A 135 8.20 12.47 8.81
CA LYS A 135 8.17 13.25 10.06
C LYS A 135 7.55 12.46 11.20
N ILE A 136 6.36 11.88 11.01
CA ILE A 136 5.64 11.19 12.09
C ILE A 136 6.33 9.89 12.47
N PHE A 137 6.70 9.06 11.50
CA PHE A 137 7.34 7.78 11.79
C PHE A 137 8.71 8.00 12.44
N ARG A 138 9.51 8.94 11.92
CA ARG A 138 10.80 9.30 12.52
C ARG A 138 10.63 9.88 13.94
N GLN A 139 9.64 10.74 14.18
CA GLN A 139 9.38 11.25 15.53
C GLN A 139 8.99 10.12 16.51
N THR A 140 8.14 9.19 16.08
CA THR A 140 7.70 8.06 16.91
C THR A 140 8.85 7.12 17.20
N LEU A 141 9.68 6.79 16.20
CA LEU A 141 10.83 5.90 16.35
C LEU A 141 11.89 6.52 17.30
N ILE A 142 12.18 7.81 17.15
CA ILE A 142 13.05 8.54 18.07
C ILE A 142 12.47 8.59 19.49
N ASN A 143 11.15 8.77 19.63
CA ASN A 143 10.49 8.77 20.95
C ASN A 143 10.52 7.39 21.62
N VAL A 144 10.36 6.31 20.84
CA VAL A 144 10.48 4.93 21.34
C VAL A 144 11.92 4.64 21.76
N LEU A 145 12.91 4.97 20.92
CA LEU A 145 14.33 4.82 21.25
C LEU A 145 14.72 5.62 22.49
N LYS A 146 14.26 6.87 22.62
CA LYS A 146 14.47 7.68 23.82
C LYS A 146 13.82 7.08 25.07
N ARG A 147 12.63 6.47 24.94
CA ARG A 147 11.97 5.79 26.07
C ARG A 147 12.69 4.52 26.49
N ILE A 148 13.23 3.76 25.54
CA ILE A 148 14.03 2.55 25.81
C ILE A 148 15.35 2.96 26.47
N SER A 149 16.06 3.94 25.93
CA SER A 149 17.30 4.47 26.51
C SER A 149 17.11 5.00 27.93
N LYS A 150 15.99 5.69 28.21
CA LYS A 150 15.65 6.16 29.58
C LYS A 150 15.21 5.06 30.55
N ARG A 151 14.88 3.85 30.07
CA ARG A 151 14.54 2.71 30.93
C ARG A 151 15.74 1.80 31.23
N CYS A 152 16.86 2.00 30.52
CA CYS A 152 18.11 1.27 30.73
C CYS A 152 19.17 2.08 31.50
N THR A 153 18.83 3.27 31.99
CA THR A 153 19.63 4.07 32.94
C THR A 153 18.84 4.20 34.23
#